data_AF-A0A2T6N537-F1
#
_entry.id   AF-A0A2T6N537-F1
#
_cell.length_a   1.000
_cell.length_b   1.000
_cell.length_c   1.000
_cell.angle_alpha   90.00
_cell.angle_beta   90.00
_cell.angle_gamma   90.00
#
_symmetry.space_group_name_H-M   'P 1'
#
loop_
_entity.id
_entity.type
_entity.pdbx_description
1 polymer ?
#
loop_
_entity_poly.entity_id
_entity_poly.type
_entity_poly.pdbx_seq_one_letter_code
_entity_poly.pdbx_strand_id
1 'polypeptide(L)'
;MSASTGKKKILFVDDEPNVLSGLRRTLRDQRKQWEMDFVNSGQEALAKVDEADYDAVITDMRMPGMDGAELLDRIAEKHPHVIRVVLSGQSDQASVMKTVGPAHQYLSKPCDIEILKATLARAFSLRELLGEGCLKTLVSGMRALPSLPVLYSELLNLVQDPNVSVADVGRLIAKDPAMTVKILQLVNSAFFGLGRRVSNPVEAASLLGLEILKPLVLSIGVFRQFEASEIDDRVFSMDALWSHSSRVGALAKLIAKAEEMGSPAVEDSLLAGMLHDIGKLILVVNQPAEYAQLKQATADTAEQMQAEKEVFGTTHGAVGAYLLGLWGIPQSIVEAVALHAQPGLQGERALSVLTVVHAANALVHAMDDDASLEKLIDHEYIDQLKLAERMEVWRDLAGAADL
;
A
#
# COMPACT_ATOMS: atom_id res chain seq x y z
N MET A 1 5.05 23.16 -10.64
CA MET A 1 4.40 23.38 -9.32
C MET A 1 5.48 23.67 -8.31
N SER A 2 5.34 24.71 -7.49
CA SER A 2 6.34 25.10 -6.48
C SER A 2 6.22 24.16 -5.29
N ALA A 3 7.12 23.20 -5.15
CA ALA A 3 7.24 22.39 -3.94
C ALA A 3 7.44 23.31 -2.72
N SER A 4 6.77 23.04 -1.61
CA SER A 4 7.00 23.79 -0.37
C SER A 4 8.40 23.46 0.15
N THR A 5 9.35 24.37 -0.09
CA THR A 5 10.79 24.22 0.22
C THR A 5 11.12 24.35 1.71
N GLY A 6 10.17 24.03 2.59
CA GLY A 6 10.32 24.08 4.05
C GLY A 6 10.90 22.77 4.59
N LYS A 7 11.65 22.86 5.70
CA LYS A 7 12.03 21.64 6.43
C LYS A 7 10.79 20.95 6.96
N LYS A 8 10.75 19.62 6.90
CA LYS A 8 9.65 18.85 7.51
C LYS A 8 9.82 18.82 9.02
N LYS A 9 8.75 19.10 9.75
CA LYS A 9 8.75 19.17 11.22
C LYS A 9 8.29 17.85 11.82
N ILE A 10 9.11 17.27 12.70
CA ILE A 10 8.95 15.91 13.19
C ILE A 10 9.04 15.90 14.71
N LEU A 11 8.07 15.26 15.37
CA LEU A 11 8.04 15.09 16.82
C LEU A 11 8.38 13.64 17.20
N PHE A 12 9.37 13.46 18.06
CA PHE A 12 9.74 12.18 18.65
C PHE A 12 9.30 12.11 20.11
N VAL A 13 8.62 11.03 20.47
CA VAL A 13 8.02 10.82 21.80
C VAL A 13 8.48 9.47 22.34
N ASP A 14 9.15 9.46 23.49
CA ASP A 14 9.59 8.24 24.17
C ASP A 14 9.84 8.60 25.63
N ASP A 15 9.36 7.78 26.58
CA ASP A 15 9.53 8.04 28.01
C ASP A 15 10.97 7.78 28.49
N GLU A 16 11.79 7.09 27.69
CA GLU A 16 13.20 6.84 27.95
C GLU A 16 14.11 7.93 27.34
N PRO A 17 14.72 8.83 28.15
CA PRO A 17 15.55 9.93 27.63
C PRO A 17 16.77 9.45 26.83
N ASN A 18 17.27 8.25 27.14
CA ASN A 18 18.40 7.64 26.44
C ASN A 18 18.05 7.26 25.00
N VAL A 19 16.82 6.79 24.77
CA VAL A 19 16.33 6.45 23.43
C VAL A 19 16.23 7.72 22.58
N LEU A 20 15.62 8.78 23.11
CA LEU A 20 15.55 10.09 22.44
C LEU A 20 16.93 10.67 22.13
N SER A 21 17.89 10.55 23.07
CA SER A 21 19.28 10.99 22.86
C SER A 21 19.96 10.19 21.75
N GLY A 22 19.72 8.88 21.70
CA GLY A 22 20.16 7.99 20.62
C GLY A 22 19.62 8.43 19.26
N LEU A 23 18.30 8.60 19.13
CA LEU A 23 17.65 9.07 17.90
C LEU A 23 18.19 10.43 17.46
N ARG A 24 18.32 11.39 18.40
CA ARG A 24 18.87 12.73 18.13
C ARG A 24 20.29 12.68 17.58
N ARG A 25 21.11 11.74 18.04
CA ARG A 25 22.48 11.54 17.55
C ARG A 25 22.49 10.93 16.15
N THR A 26 21.70 9.88 15.93
CA THR A 26 21.70 9.13 14.67
C THR A 26 21.03 9.88 13.52
N LEU A 27 20.08 10.78 13.81
CA LEU A 27 19.39 11.61 12.82
C LEU A 27 20.06 12.98 12.59
N ARG A 28 21.27 13.20 13.11
CA ARG A 28 21.95 14.50 13.02
C ARG A 28 22.21 14.94 11.58
N ASP A 29 22.48 13.99 10.69
CA ASP A 29 22.68 14.18 9.25
C ASP A 29 21.41 14.72 8.54
N GLN A 30 20.23 14.45 9.09
CA GLN A 30 18.95 14.86 8.51
C GLN A 30 18.51 16.28 8.88
N ARG A 31 19.25 17.01 9.73
CA ARG A 31 18.88 18.38 10.18
C ARG A 31 18.81 19.44 9.07
N LYS A 32 19.34 19.14 7.89
CA LYS A 32 19.22 20.01 6.71
C LYS A 32 17.81 19.98 6.13
N GLN A 33 17.14 18.83 6.21
CA GLN A 33 15.81 18.58 5.67
C GLN A 33 14.72 18.54 6.74
N TRP A 34 15.06 18.20 7.99
CA TRP A 34 14.10 18.06 9.08
C TRP A 34 14.38 19.01 10.25
N GLU A 35 13.30 19.55 10.78
CA GLU A 35 13.23 20.18 12.10
C GLU A 35 12.66 19.14 13.07
N MET A 36 13.37 18.84 14.16
CA MET A 36 13.04 17.70 15.03
C MET A 36 12.94 18.13 16.49
N ASP A 37 11.78 17.86 17.08
CA ASP A 37 11.53 18.02 18.51
C ASP A 37 11.48 16.65 19.20
N PHE A 38 11.87 16.62 20.48
CA PHE A 38 11.92 15.39 21.28
C PHE A 38 11.28 15.69 22.63
N VAL A 39 10.28 14.90 23.02
CA VAL A 39 9.52 15.05 24.26
C VAL A 39 9.37 13.71 24.97
N ASN A 40 9.14 13.75 26.28
CA ASN A 40 9.28 12.56 27.12
C ASN A 40 7.93 11.95 27.55
N SER A 41 6.82 12.48 27.05
CA SER A 41 5.48 11.98 27.38
C SER A 41 4.46 12.32 26.29
N GLY A 42 3.38 11.52 26.21
CA GLY A 42 2.26 11.83 25.33
C GLY A 42 1.58 13.16 25.63
N GLN A 43 1.58 13.61 26.89
CA GLN A 43 0.96 14.88 27.26
C GLN A 43 1.76 16.11 26.77
N GLU A 44 3.09 16.06 26.85
CA GLU A 44 3.96 17.06 26.22
C GLU A 44 3.81 17.05 24.70
N ALA A 45 3.65 15.85 24.12
CA ALA A 45 3.47 15.72 22.68
C ALA A 45 2.18 16.38 22.19
N LEU A 46 1.06 16.18 22.88
CA LEU A 46 -0.21 16.84 22.54
C LEU A 46 -0.11 18.37 22.63
N ALA A 47 0.53 18.89 23.67
CA ALA A 47 0.73 20.33 23.80
C ALA A 47 1.55 20.90 22.63
N LYS A 48 2.60 20.18 22.19
CA LYS A 48 3.41 20.58 21.04
C LYS A 48 2.62 20.58 19.73
N VAL A 49 1.86 19.52 19.46
CA VAL A 49 1.08 19.42 18.22
C VAL A 49 -0.05 20.45 18.19
N ASP A 50 -0.60 20.86 19.34
CA ASP A 50 -1.57 21.97 19.43
C ASP A 50 -0.91 23.36 19.23
N GLU A 51 0.40 23.52 19.47
CA GLU A 51 1.14 24.78 19.31
C GLU A 51 1.70 24.99 17.90
N ALA A 52 1.95 23.93 17.13
CA ALA A 52 2.58 24.00 15.81
C ALA A 52 2.17 22.85 14.90
N ASP A 53 2.14 23.12 13.60
CA ASP A 53 1.91 22.09 12.58
C ASP A 53 3.13 21.16 12.45
N TYR A 54 2.94 19.88 12.78
CA TYR A 54 3.93 18.83 12.57
C TYR A 54 3.57 18.01 11.33
N ASP A 55 4.58 17.61 10.56
CA ASP A 55 4.39 16.69 9.44
C ASP A 55 4.30 15.23 9.90
N ALA A 56 5.00 14.88 10.99
CA ALA A 56 5.04 13.52 11.53
C ALA A 56 5.25 13.48 13.06
N VAL A 57 4.66 12.48 13.69
CA VAL A 57 4.85 12.09 15.10
C VAL A 57 5.29 10.63 15.13
N ILE A 58 6.42 10.38 15.80
CA ILE A 58 6.99 9.06 16.05
C ILE A 58 6.95 8.84 17.56
N THR A 59 6.19 7.84 18.01
CA THR A 59 6.00 7.57 19.44
C THR A 59 6.42 6.15 19.80
N ASP A 60 6.92 5.96 21.01
CA ASP A 60 6.93 4.63 21.63
C ASP A 60 5.50 4.13 21.88
N MET A 61 5.33 2.81 21.90
CA MET A 61 4.07 2.18 22.26
C MET A 61 3.80 2.23 23.77
N ARG A 62 4.79 2.00 24.63
CA ARG A 62 4.62 1.84 26.08
C ARG A 62 5.15 3.05 26.83
N MET A 63 4.29 4.03 27.03
CA MET A 63 4.61 5.19 27.85
C MET A 63 3.71 5.26 29.09
N PRO A 64 4.21 5.69 30.26
CA PRO A 64 3.41 5.90 31.44
C PRO A 64 2.30 6.94 31.24
N GLY A 65 1.11 6.67 31.77
CA GLY A 65 -0.03 7.58 31.78
C GLY A 65 -0.83 7.59 30.47
N MET A 66 -0.18 7.89 29.35
CA MET A 66 -0.77 7.86 28.01
C MET A 66 0.14 7.04 27.10
N ASP A 67 -0.36 5.92 26.59
CA ASP A 67 0.40 5.05 25.70
C ASP A 67 0.46 5.63 24.27
N GLY A 68 1.29 5.01 23.42
CA GLY A 68 1.48 5.48 22.05
C GLY A 68 0.20 5.42 21.22
N ALA A 69 -0.66 4.42 21.45
CA ALA A 69 -1.89 4.28 20.69
C ALA A 69 -2.90 5.39 21.07
N GLU A 70 -3.10 5.62 22.37
CA GLU A 70 -3.98 6.68 22.88
C GLU A 70 -3.51 8.08 22.45
N LEU A 71 -2.20 8.33 22.45
CA LEU A 71 -1.63 9.57 21.94
C LEU A 71 -2.01 9.78 20.46
N LEU A 72 -1.80 8.75 19.64
CA LEU A 72 -2.04 8.83 18.20
C LEU A 72 -3.53 8.90 17.86
N ASP A 73 -4.41 8.30 18.64
CA ASP A 73 -5.87 8.46 18.52
C ASP A 73 -6.26 9.93 18.68
N ARG A 74 -5.78 10.58 19.75
CA ARG A 74 -6.07 12.00 20.02
C ARG A 74 -5.48 12.92 18.95
N ILE A 75 -4.31 12.59 18.42
CA ILE A 75 -3.71 13.32 17.30
C ILE A 75 -4.51 13.09 16.02
N ALA A 76 -5.00 11.87 15.77
CA ALA A 76 -5.84 11.59 14.60
C ALA A 76 -7.14 12.40 14.62
N GLU A 77 -7.74 12.62 15.80
CA GLU A 77 -8.97 13.42 15.92
C GLU A 77 -8.77 14.91 15.60
N LYS A 78 -7.72 15.52 16.14
CA LYS A 78 -7.50 16.99 16.02
C LYS A 78 -6.58 17.38 14.86
N HIS A 79 -5.59 16.55 14.60
CA HIS A 79 -4.50 16.77 13.65
C HIS A 79 -4.38 15.56 12.71
N PRO A 80 -5.48 15.22 12.01
CA PRO A 80 -5.51 13.99 11.22
C PRO A 80 -4.41 13.97 10.15
N HIS A 81 -4.05 15.13 9.61
CA HIS A 81 -2.98 15.31 8.63
C HIS A 81 -1.57 14.95 9.12
N VAL A 82 -1.32 14.66 10.39
CA VAL A 82 0.01 14.29 10.89
C VAL A 82 0.31 12.83 10.54
N ILE A 83 1.50 12.51 10.02
CA ILE A 83 1.94 11.10 9.87
C ILE A 83 2.17 10.54 11.27
N ARG A 84 1.67 9.34 11.54
CA ARG A 84 1.62 8.76 12.89
C ARG A 84 2.32 7.42 12.86
N VAL A 85 3.50 7.35 13.46
CA VAL A 85 4.36 6.15 13.48
C VAL A 85 4.53 5.69 14.92
N VAL A 86 4.38 4.39 15.16
CA VAL A 86 4.69 3.77 16.45
C VAL A 86 5.96 2.95 16.34
N LEU A 87 6.82 3.07 17.34
CA LEU A 87 7.94 2.17 17.59
C LEU A 87 7.50 1.16 18.65
N SER A 88 7.46 -0.13 18.31
CA SER A 88 6.93 -1.19 19.20
C SER A 88 7.91 -2.34 19.36
N GLY A 89 8.01 -2.92 20.55
CA GLY A 89 8.78 -4.13 20.84
C GLY A 89 8.00 -5.43 20.54
N GLN A 90 8.68 -6.57 20.64
CA GLN A 90 8.08 -7.89 20.36
C GLN A 90 6.89 -8.25 21.27
N SER A 91 6.85 -7.69 22.49
CA SER A 91 5.80 -7.96 23.47
C SER A 91 4.54 -7.09 23.30
N ASP A 92 4.48 -6.25 22.26
CA ASP A 92 3.41 -5.27 22.05
C ASP A 92 2.31 -5.75 21.10
N GLN A 93 2.43 -6.95 20.52
CA GLN A 93 1.47 -7.49 19.53
C GLN A 93 0.00 -7.41 19.97
N ALA A 94 -0.31 -7.69 21.24
CA ALA A 94 -1.68 -7.66 21.77
C ALA A 94 -2.24 -6.24 21.95
N SER A 95 -1.37 -5.25 22.19
CA SER A 95 -1.77 -3.83 22.22
C SER A 95 -1.87 -3.26 20.80
N VAL A 96 -0.96 -3.65 19.89
CA VAL A 96 -0.99 -3.29 18.46
C VAL A 96 -2.28 -3.79 17.77
N MET A 97 -2.73 -5.02 18.08
CA MET A 97 -3.97 -5.59 17.50
C MET A 97 -5.26 -4.97 18.04
N LYS A 98 -5.24 -4.33 19.23
CA LYS A 98 -6.43 -3.72 19.84
C LYS A 98 -6.68 -2.28 19.37
N THR A 99 -5.74 -1.69 18.64
CA THR A 99 -5.76 -0.30 18.15
C THR A 99 -5.33 -0.24 16.69
N VAL A 100 -5.99 -1.02 15.84
CA VAL A 100 -5.94 -0.83 14.38
C VAL A 100 -6.68 0.47 14.06
N GLY A 101 -5.97 1.50 13.58
CA GLY A 101 -6.57 2.79 13.19
C GLY A 101 -5.70 4.03 13.40
N PRO A 102 -5.22 4.33 14.62
CA PRO A 102 -4.49 5.58 14.89
C PRO A 102 -3.10 5.65 14.29
N ALA A 103 -2.35 4.55 14.24
CA ALA A 103 -1.01 4.55 13.67
C ALA A 103 -1.06 4.20 12.18
N HIS A 104 -0.39 5.03 11.38
CA HIS A 104 -0.18 4.77 9.96
C HIS A 104 0.90 3.71 9.72
N GLN A 105 1.87 3.60 10.65
CA GLN A 105 3.01 2.69 10.53
C GLN A 105 3.46 2.17 11.89
N TYR A 106 3.82 0.89 11.94
CA TYR A 106 4.49 0.26 13.08
C TYR A 106 5.90 -0.15 12.67
N LEU A 107 6.90 0.23 13.47
CA LEU A 107 8.30 -0.17 13.29
C LEU A 107 8.76 -0.95 14.53
N SER A 108 9.54 -2.00 14.33
CA SER A 108 10.06 -2.82 15.42
C SER A 108 11.15 -2.07 16.20
N LYS A 109 11.17 -2.24 17.52
CA LYS A 109 12.32 -1.90 18.37
C LYS A 109 13.26 -3.12 18.47
N PRO A 110 14.60 -2.94 18.35
CA PRO A 110 15.29 -1.68 18.06
C PRO A 110 15.05 -1.23 16.61
N CYS A 111 14.70 0.04 16.41
CA CYS A 111 14.38 0.56 15.09
C CYS A 111 15.65 0.74 14.27
N ASP A 112 15.68 0.11 13.08
CA ASP A 112 16.67 0.45 12.07
C ASP A 112 16.43 1.88 11.60
N ILE A 113 17.45 2.72 11.75
CA ILE A 113 17.34 4.14 11.45
C ILE A 113 17.20 4.42 9.95
N GLU A 114 17.78 3.58 9.10
CA GLU A 114 17.69 3.75 7.66
C GLU A 114 16.28 3.38 7.17
N ILE A 115 15.64 2.39 7.79
CA ILE A 115 14.22 2.08 7.56
C ILE A 115 13.35 3.27 7.98
N LEU A 116 13.56 3.84 9.17
CA LEU A 116 12.80 5.01 9.63
C LEU A 116 12.99 6.20 8.68
N LYS A 117 14.24 6.45 8.26
CA LYS A 117 14.54 7.55 7.33
C LYS A 117 13.84 7.38 6.00
N ALA A 118 13.94 6.19 5.43
CA ALA A 118 13.33 5.88 4.14
C ALA A 118 11.79 5.98 4.21
N THR A 119 11.19 5.53 5.31
CA THR A 119 9.73 5.63 5.53
C THR A 119 9.27 7.08 5.60
N LEU A 120 9.94 7.93 6.39
CA LEU A 120 9.59 9.35 6.49
C LEU A 120 9.83 10.09 5.17
N ALA A 121 10.97 9.86 4.52
CA ALA A 121 11.30 10.47 3.23
C ALA A 121 10.28 10.11 2.14
N ARG A 122 9.88 8.83 2.04
CA ARG A 122 8.82 8.40 1.13
C ARG A 122 7.50 9.07 1.46
N ALA A 123 7.08 9.00 2.73
CA ALA A 123 5.81 9.59 3.15
C ALA A 123 5.74 11.07 2.78
N PHE A 124 6.79 11.86 3.06
CA PHE A 124 6.87 13.27 2.68
C PHE A 124 6.91 13.51 1.16
N SER A 125 7.68 12.70 0.41
CA SER A 125 7.75 12.81 -1.05
C SER A 125 6.39 12.54 -1.69
N LEU A 126 5.64 11.58 -1.16
CA LEU A 126 4.27 11.33 -1.61
C LEU A 126 3.33 12.50 -1.27
N ARG A 127 3.50 13.16 -0.13
CA ARG A 127 2.72 14.39 0.17
C ARG A 127 2.94 15.47 -0.88
N GLU A 128 4.19 15.64 -1.30
CA GLU A 128 4.56 16.62 -2.32
C GLU A 128 4.03 16.23 -3.70
N LEU A 129 4.12 14.96 -4.07
CA LEU A 129 3.64 14.43 -5.35
C LEU A 129 2.12 14.49 -5.48
N LEU A 130 1.39 14.16 -4.41
CA LEU A 130 -0.08 14.15 -4.40
C LEU A 130 -0.70 15.55 -4.20
N GLY A 131 0.11 16.54 -3.79
CA GLY A 131 -0.32 17.90 -3.51
C GLY A 131 -0.97 18.07 -2.13
N GLU A 132 -0.62 19.15 -1.43
CA GLU A 132 -1.02 19.39 -0.04
C GLU A 132 -2.54 19.45 0.17
N GLY A 133 -3.31 19.94 -0.81
CA GLY A 133 -4.78 20.03 -0.72
C GLY A 133 -5.49 18.67 -0.79
N CYS A 134 -5.11 17.85 -1.75
CA CYS A 134 -5.59 16.48 -1.93
C CYS A 134 -5.24 15.62 -0.72
N LEU A 135 -4.00 15.72 -0.23
CA LEU A 135 -3.54 14.96 0.92
C LEU A 135 -4.19 15.44 2.23
N LYS A 136 -4.42 16.74 2.41
CA LYS A 136 -5.12 17.26 3.59
C LYS A 136 -6.56 16.77 3.61
N THR A 137 -7.28 16.77 2.50
CA THR A 137 -8.64 16.19 2.39
C THR A 137 -8.63 14.69 2.65
N LEU A 138 -7.69 13.97 2.01
CA LEU A 138 -7.46 12.55 2.23
C LEU A 138 -7.27 12.22 3.70
N VAL A 139 -6.24 12.79 4.31
CA VAL A 139 -5.81 12.40 5.64
C VAL A 139 -6.78 12.97 6.69
N SER A 140 -7.41 14.13 6.46
CA SER A 140 -8.44 14.69 7.36
C SER A 140 -9.77 13.95 7.36
N GLY A 141 -10.14 13.31 6.26
CA GLY A 141 -11.38 12.54 6.13
C GLY A 141 -11.23 11.05 6.46
N MET A 142 -10.01 10.52 6.53
CA MET A 142 -9.77 9.09 6.73
C MET A 142 -9.53 8.75 8.22
N ARG A 143 -10.55 8.18 8.87
CA ARG A 143 -10.44 7.62 10.22
C ARG A 143 -9.78 6.23 10.25
N ALA A 144 -9.87 5.48 9.15
CA ALA A 144 -9.37 4.12 9.03
C ALA A 144 -8.41 4.02 7.84
N LEU A 145 -7.13 4.22 8.10
CA LEU A 145 -6.07 3.69 7.23
C LEU A 145 -5.64 2.34 7.80
N PRO A 146 -5.59 1.28 6.98
CA PRO A 146 -5.22 -0.04 7.46
C PRO A 146 -3.76 -0.01 7.90
N SER A 147 -3.48 -0.73 8.98
CA SER A 147 -2.10 -0.99 9.38
C SER A 147 -1.50 -2.08 8.50
N LEU A 148 -0.17 -2.15 8.43
CA LEU A 148 0.51 -3.27 7.77
C LEU A 148 0.05 -4.60 8.40
N PRO A 149 -0.45 -5.58 7.62
CA PRO A 149 -1.01 -6.82 8.17
C PRO A 149 0.01 -7.55 9.05
N VAL A 150 -0.40 -7.99 10.24
CA VAL A 150 0.48 -8.64 11.24
C VAL A 150 1.22 -9.83 10.64
N LEU A 151 0.52 -10.70 9.91
CA LEU A 151 1.13 -11.88 9.29
C LEU A 151 2.20 -11.50 8.24
N TYR A 152 2.04 -10.38 7.56
CA TYR A 152 3.05 -9.87 6.64
C TYR A 152 4.27 -9.35 7.39
N SER A 153 4.08 -8.62 8.48
CA SER A 153 5.19 -8.19 9.35
C SER A 153 5.95 -9.38 9.95
N GLU A 154 5.24 -10.42 10.40
CA GLU A 154 5.85 -11.67 10.87
C GLU A 154 6.61 -12.38 9.76
N LEU A 155 6.07 -12.39 8.53
CA LEU A 155 6.74 -12.94 7.36
C LEU A 155 8.04 -12.20 7.06
N LEU A 156 8.02 -10.86 7.06
CA LEU A 156 9.21 -10.04 6.82
C LEU A 156 10.31 -10.27 7.87
N ASN A 157 9.94 -10.41 9.15
CA ASN A 157 10.91 -10.76 10.19
C ASN A 157 11.46 -12.18 9.99
N LEU A 158 10.60 -13.12 9.61
CA LEU A 158 10.96 -14.52 9.39
C LEU A 158 11.95 -14.67 8.22
N VAL A 159 11.77 -13.92 7.12
CA VAL A 159 12.70 -13.96 5.97
C VAL A 159 14.04 -13.26 6.19
N GLN A 160 14.23 -12.54 7.30
CA GLN A 160 15.54 -11.98 7.65
C GLN A 160 16.49 -13.02 8.26
N ASP A 161 15.97 -14.17 8.73
CA ASP A 161 16.81 -15.25 9.25
C ASP A 161 17.43 -16.04 8.08
N PRO A 162 18.77 -16.06 7.94
CA PRO A 162 19.44 -16.79 6.86
C PRO A 162 19.22 -18.31 6.91
N ASN A 163 18.71 -18.87 8.01
CA ASN A 163 18.43 -20.30 8.16
C ASN A 163 16.98 -20.68 7.85
N VAL A 164 16.14 -19.72 7.48
CA VAL A 164 14.73 -19.97 7.28
C VAL A 164 14.47 -20.80 6.02
N SER A 165 13.56 -21.76 6.12
CA SER A 165 13.08 -22.52 4.97
C SER A 165 11.74 -21.98 4.46
N VAL A 166 11.44 -22.22 3.19
CA VAL A 166 10.11 -21.92 2.62
C VAL A 166 9.01 -22.71 3.35
N ALA A 167 9.35 -23.86 3.94
CA ALA A 167 8.43 -24.62 4.77
C ALA A 167 8.08 -23.92 6.10
N ASP A 168 8.99 -23.12 6.67
CA ASP A 168 8.70 -22.28 7.84
C ASP A 168 7.67 -21.20 7.49
N VAL A 169 7.78 -20.61 6.30
CA VAL A 169 6.79 -19.65 5.80
C VAL A 169 5.42 -20.31 5.60
N GLY A 170 5.39 -21.52 5.03
CA GLY A 170 4.15 -22.29 4.92
C GLY A 170 3.52 -22.59 6.29
N ARG A 171 4.34 -22.89 7.32
CA ARG A 171 3.86 -23.07 8.70
C ARG A 171 3.37 -21.77 9.32
N LEU A 172 4.01 -20.64 9.02
CA LEU A 172 3.56 -19.32 9.47
C LEU A 172 2.17 -19.02 8.91
N ILE A 173 1.97 -19.19 7.60
CA ILE A 173 0.69 -19.02 6.91
C ILE A 173 -0.39 -19.94 7.49
N ALA A 174 -0.02 -21.19 7.79
CA ALA A 174 -0.94 -22.19 8.36
C ALA A 174 -1.53 -21.80 9.72
N LYS A 175 -0.93 -20.84 10.44
CA LYS A 175 -1.48 -20.31 11.70
C LYS A 175 -2.76 -19.50 11.48
N ASP A 176 -2.98 -19.00 10.26
CA ASP A 176 -4.18 -18.28 9.86
C ASP A 176 -5.00 -19.11 8.83
N PRO A 177 -6.10 -19.74 9.27
CA PRO A 177 -6.91 -20.57 8.39
C PRO A 177 -7.50 -19.82 7.18
N ALA A 178 -7.87 -18.54 7.35
CA ALA A 178 -8.47 -17.76 6.27
C ALA A 178 -7.42 -17.38 5.21
N MET A 179 -6.22 -16.98 5.64
CA MET A 179 -5.08 -16.77 4.73
C MET A 179 -4.73 -18.04 3.96
N THR A 180 -4.71 -19.17 4.68
CA THR A 180 -4.43 -20.49 4.09
C THR A 180 -5.42 -20.82 2.98
N VAL A 181 -6.72 -20.62 3.21
CA VAL A 181 -7.75 -20.88 2.20
C VAL A 181 -7.55 -20.01 0.96
N LYS A 182 -7.34 -18.69 1.13
CA LYS A 182 -7.17 -17.77 -0.02
C LYS A 182 -5.90 -18.08 -0.82
N ILE A 183 -4.78 -18.40 -0.15
CA ILE A 183 -3.55 -18.82 -0.83
C ILE A 183 -3.76 -20.14 -1.59
N LEU A 184 -4.41 -21.13 -0.97
CA LEU A 184 -4.71 -22.40 -1.63
C LEU A 184 -5.67 -22.23 -2.82
N GLN A 185 -6.68 -21.36 -2.71
CA GLN A 185 -7.58 -21.04 -3.82
C GLN A 185 -6.80 -20.43 -4.98
N LEU A 186 -5.91 -19.49 -4.70
CA LEU A 186 -5.11 -18.84 -5.72
C LEU A 186 -4.12 -19.81 -6.39
N VAL A 187 -3.38 -20.61 -5.62
CA VAL A 187 -2.44 -21.61 -6.17
C VAL A 187 -3.14 -22.63 -7.08
N ASN A 188 -4.40 -22.93 -6.81
CA ASN A 188 -5.20 -23.85 -7.61
C ASN A 188 -5.96 -23.18 -8.77
N SER A 189 -5.80 -21.86 -8.96
CA SER A 189 -6.44 -21.15 -10.07
C SER A 189 -5.77 -21.48 -11.41
N ALA A 190 -6.50 -21.24 -12.51
CA ALA A 190 -6.01 -21.42 -13.87
C ALA A 190 -4.70 -20.66 -14.12
N PHE A 191 -4.54 -19.50 -13.48
CA PHE A 191 -3.34 -18.67 -13.56
C PHE A 191 -2.02 -19.40 -13.23
N PHE A 192 -2.02 -20.26 -12.21
CA PHE A 192 -0.81 -21.01 -11.85
C PHE A 192 -0.62 -22.28 -12.68
N GLY A 193 -1.63 -22.66 -13.49
CA GLY A 193 -1.54 -23.73 -14.48
C GLY A 193 -1.13 -25.08 -13.90
N LEU A 194 -1.39 -25.34 -12.62
CA LEU A 194 -0.94 -26.57 -11.97
C LEU A 194 -1.78 -27.75 -12.44
N GLY A 195 -1.13 -28.77 -13.00
CA GLY A 195 -1.78 -30.03 -13.41
C GLY A 195 -2.30 -30.89 -12.25
N ARG A 196 -2.25 -30.39 -11.01
CA ARG A 196 -2.72 -31.07 -9.80
C ARG A 196 -3.18 -30.07 -8.75
N ARG A 197 -4.12 -30.48 -7.90
CA ARG A 197 -4.62 -29.66 -6.79
C ARG A 197 -3.68 -29.70 -5.59
N VAL A 198 -3.37 -28.52 -5.05
CA VAL A 198 -2.58 -28.30 -3.83
C VAL A 198 -3.52 -28.10 -2.65
N SER A 199 -3.32 -28.82 -1.55
CA SER A 199 -4.18 -28.72 -0.35
C SER A 199 -3.41 -28.41 0.93
N ASN A 200 -2.09 -28.26 0.85
CA ASN A 200 -1.22 -28.03 2.00
C ASN A 200 -0.52 -26.66 1.86
N PRO A 201 -0.58 -25.77 2.87
CA PRO A 201 0.07 -24.47 2.83
C PRO A 201 1.60 -24.53 2.73
N VAL A 202 2.25 -25.57 3.27
CA VAL A 202 3.71 -25.80 3.13
C VAL A 202 4.09 -26.16 1.70
N GLU A 203 3.25 -26.94 1.04
CA GLU A 203 3.42 -27.30 -0.36
C GLU A 203 3.16 -26.09 -1.27
N ALA A 204 2.07 -25.35 -1.01
CA ALA A 204 1.78 -24.10 -1.69
C ALA A 204 2.95 -23.11 -1.56
N ALA A 205 3.49 -22.95 -0.35
CA ALA A 205 4.64 -22.09 -0.12
C ALA A 205 5.87 -22.53 -0.94
N SER A 206 6.17 -23.83 -0.96
CA SER A 206 7.30 -24.38 -1.72
C SER A 206 7.15 -24.18 -3.23
N LEU A 207 5.92 -24.26 -3.76
CA LEU A 207 5.63 -24.05 -5.18
C LEU A 207 5.70 -22.56 -5.57
N LEU A 208 5.17 -21.69 -4.72
CA LEU A 208 5.10 -20.26 -4.96
C LEU A 208 6.45 -19.56 -4.75
N GLY A 209 7.23 -20.03 -3.78
CA GLY A 209 8.42 -19.33 -3.32
C GLY A 209 8.10 -18.04 -2.55
N LEU A 210 9.12 -17.49 -1.89
CA LEU A 210 8.98 -16.29 -1.06
C LEU A 210 8.54 -15.06 -1.86
N GLU A 211 9.01 -14.97 -3.11
CA GLU A 211 8.77 -13.80 -3.96
C GLU A 211 7.31 -13.66 -4.40
N ILE A 212 6.55 -14.75 -4.42
CA ILE A 212 5.11 -14.69 -4.66
C ILE A 212 4.35 -14.61 -3.32
N LEU A 213 4.79 -15.36 -2.30
CA LEU A 213 4.10 -15.40 -1.01
C LEU A 213 4.04 -14.05 -0.30
N LYS A 214 5.12 -13.26 -0.33
CA LYS A 214 5.14 -11.92 0.28
C LYS A 214 4.03 -11.02 -0.31
N PRO A 215 3.96 -10.81 -1.64
CA PRO A 215 2.85 -10.11 -2.28
C PRO A 215 1.45 -10.60 -1.89
N LEU A 216 1.26 -11.92 -1.84
CA LEU A 216 -0.05 -12.50 -1.52
C LEU A 216 -0.45 -12.29 -0.08
N VAL A 217 0.48 -12.50 0.86
CA VAL A 217 0.23 -12.32 2.29
C VAL A 217 -0.10 -10.87 2.59
N LEU A 218 0.60 -9.92 1.95
CA LEU A 218 0.26 -8.50 2.05
C LEU A 218 -1.14 -8.27 1.50
N SER A 219 -1.37 -8.58 0.22
CA SER A 219 -2.63 -8.27 -0.46
C SER A 219 -3.84 -8.87 0.27
N ILE A 220 -3.86 -10.18 0.52
CA ILE A 220 -4.97 -10.83 1.24
C ILE A 220 -5.16 -10.21 2.64
N GLY A 221 -4.06 -9.92 3.34
CA GLY A 221 -4.10 -9.29 4.65
C GLY A 221 -4.74 -7.90 4.64
N VAL A 222 -4.53 -7.10 3.59
CA VAL A 222 -5.16 -5.78 3.46
C VAL A 222 -6.65 -5.93 3.18
N PHE A 223 -7.04 -6.74 2.20
CA PHE A 223 -8.45 -6.92 1.83
C PHE A 223 -9.28 -7.41 3.03
N ARG A 224 -8.73 -8.32 3.84
CA ARG A 224 -9.39 -8.82 5.05
C ARG A 224 -9.59 -7.79 6.15
N GLN A 225 -8.74 -6.77 6.26
CA GLN A 225 -8.97 -5.70 7.25
C GLN A 225 -10.25 -4.92 6.94
N PHE A 226 -10.69 -4.95 5.68
CA PHE A 226 -11.89 -4.24 5.24
C PHE A 226 -13.13 -5.11 5.11
N GLU A 227 -13.00 -6.45 5.04
CA GLU A 227 -14.13 -7.40 5.03
C GLU A 227 -15.05 -7.26 6.26
N ALA A 228 -14.55 -6.71 7.37
CA ALA A 228 -15.35 -6.45 8.57
C ALA A 228 -16.23 -5.19 8.48
N SER A 229 -16.09 -4.40 7.42
CA SER A 229 -16.87 -3.17 7.24
C SER A 229 -18.25 -3.53 6.68
N GLU A 230 -19.33 -3.02 7.28
CA GLU A 230 -20.70 -3.17 6.76
C GLU A 230 -20.91 -2.32 5.49
N ILE A 231 -20.21 -2.66 4.41
CA ILE A 231 -20.38 -2.03 3.10
C ILE A 231 -21.50 -2.76 2.35
N ASP A 232 -22.45 -2.01 1.79
CA ASP A 232 -23.46 -2.59 0.91
C ASP A 232 -22.80 -3.12 -0.37
N ASP A 233 -22.90 -4.43 -0.61
CA ASP A 233 -22.38 -5.11 -1.81
C ASP A 233 -22.89 -4.49 -3.12
N ARG A 234 -24.04 -3.80 -3.09
CA ARG A 234 -24.59 -3.08 -4.26
C ARG A 234 -23.81 -1.80 -4.57
N VAL A 235 -23.16 -1.21 -3.56
CA VAL A 235 -22.31 -0.03 -3.70
C VAL A 235 -20.89 -0.46 -4.04
N PHE A 236 -20.38 -1.49 -3.38
CA PHE A 236 -19.01 -1.96 -3.57
C PHE A 236 -18.87 -3.45 -3.27
N SER A 237 -18.46 -4.23 -4.27
CA SER A 237 -18.21 -5.66 -4.11
C SER A 237 -16.74 -5.93 -3.84
N MET A 238 -16.45 -6.43 -2.64
CA MET A 238 -15.11 -6.88 -2.24
C MET A 238 -14.61 -8.03 -3.14
N ASP A 239 -15.50 -8.97 -3.47
CA ASP A 239 -15.18 -10.11 -4.33
C ASP A 239 -14.84 -9.68 -5.77
N ALA A 240 -15.59 -8.71 -6.32
CA ALA A 240 -15.30 -8.17 -7.64
C ALA A 240 -13.94 -7.44 -7.67
N LEU A 241 -13.65 -6.61 -6.65
CA LEU A 241 -12.35 -5.96 -6.55
C LEU A 241 -11.21 -7.00 -6.43
N TRP A 242 -11.36 -7.99 -5.55
CA TRP A 242 -10.36 -9.04 -5.37
C TRP A 242 -10.11 -9.82 -6.67
N SER A 243 -11.18 -10.20 -7.38
CA SER A 243 -11.10 -10.91 -8.65
C SER A 243 -10.37 -10.07 -9.70
N HIS A 244 -10.76 -8.80 -9.87
CA HIS A 244 -10.12 -7.86 -10.79
C HIS A 244 -8.62 -7.69 -10.48
N SER A 245 -8.28 -7.29 -9.25
CA SER A 245 -6.88 -7.08 -8.85
C SER A 245 -6.01 -8.33 -8.99
N SER A 246 -6.57 -9.51 -8.73
CA SER A 246 -5.85 -10.78 -8.91
C SER A 246 -5.54 -11.04 -10.40
N ARG A 247 -6.50 -10.80 -11.30
CA ARG A 247 -6.32 -10.93 -12.76
C ARG A 247 -5.31 -9.91 -13.29
N VAL A 248 -5.39 -8.67 -12.85
CA VAL A 248 -4.44 -7.60 -13.24
C VAL A 248 -3.03 -7.94 -12.78
N GLY A 249 -2.83 -8.33 -11.51
CA GLY A 249 -1.51 -8.76 -11.02
C GLY A 249 -0.95 -9.96 -11.77
N ALA A 250 -1.81 -10.94 -12.05
CA ALA A 250 -1.45 -12.11 -12.84
C ALA A 250 -0.97 -11.74 -14.24
N LEU A 251 -1.75 -10.95 -14.98
CA LEU A 251 -1.42 -10.52 -16.33
C LEU A 251 -0.19 -9.61 -16.35
N ALA A 252 -0.07 -8.66 -15.41
CA ALA A 252 1.09 -7.78 -15.30
C ALA A 252 2.39 -8.57 -15.15
N LYS A 253 2.37 -9.67 -14.38
CA LYS A 253 3.51 -10.59 -14.25
C LYS A 253 3.85 -11.30 -15.56
N LEU A 254 2.85 -11.75 -16.31
CA LEU A 254 3.05 -12.42 -17.60
C LEU A 254 3.63 -11.45 -18.63
N ILE A 255 3.10 -10.23 -18.70
CA ILE A 255 3.62 -9.16 -19.55
C ILE A 255 5.08 -8.86 -19.18
N ALA A 256 5.38 -8.63 -17.90
CA ALA A 256 6.73 -8.33 -17.45
C ALA A 256 7.74 -9.43 -17.82
N LYS A 257 7.33 -10.70 -17.77
CA LYS A 257 8.16 -11.84 -18.23
C LYS A 257 8.34 -11.86 -19.74
N ALA A 258 7.29 -11.58 -20.51
CA ALA A 258 7.34 -11.55 -21.97
C ALA A 258 8.20 -10.40 -22.51
N GLU A 259 8.33 -9.32 -21.75
CA GLU A 259 9.25 -8.21 -22.02
C GLU A 259 10.64 -8.39 -21.40
N GLU A 260 10.95 -9.58 -20.86
CA GLU A 260 12.26 -9.91 -20.28
C GLU A 260 12.73 -8.94 -19.19
N MET A 261 11.79 -8.37 -18.43
CA MET A 261 12.12 -7.52 -17.30
C MET A 261 12.88 -8.31 -16.23
N GLY A 262 13.77 -7.63 -15.48
CA GLY A 262 14.54 -8.27 -14.42
C GLY A 262 13.65 -8.88 -13.32
N SER A 263 14.14 -9.92 -12.62
CA SER A 263 13.37 -10.65 -11.58
C SER A 263 12.66 -9.72 -10.58
N PRO A 264 13.32 -8.69 -10.00
CA PRO A 264 12.65 -7.78 -9.07
C PRO A 264 11.46 -7.05 -9.71
N ALA A 265 11.59 -6.63 -10.96
CA ALA A 265 10.52 -5.91 -11.66
C ALA A 265 9.34 -6.83 -12.01
N VAL A 266 9.58 -8.10 -12.34
CA VAL A 266 8.52 -9.10 -12.56
C VAL A 266 7.71 -9.34 -11.27
N GLU A 267 8.39 -9.40 -10.14
CA GLU A 267 7.77 -9.58 -8.82
C GLU A 267 6.97 -8.33 -8.41
N ASP A 268 7.57 -7.15 -8.59
CA ASP A 268 6.91 -5.86 -8.36
C ASP A 268 5.66 -5.71 -9.23
N SER A 269 5.66 -6.21 -10.47
CA SER A 269 4.52 -6.14 -11.38
C SER A 269 3.31 -6.94 -10.88
N LEU A 270 3.55 -8.12 -10.32
CA LEU A 270 2.49 -8.91 -9.67
C LEU A 270 1.88 -8.13 -8.50
N LEU A 271 2.73 -7.63 -7.62
CA LEU A 271 2.30 -6.96 -6.40
C LEU A 271 1.58 -5.63 -6.70
N ALA A 272 2.13 -4.83 -7.60
CA ALA A 272 1.52 -3.59 -8.05
C ALA A 272 0.16 -3.83 -8.70
N GLY A 273 0.03 -4.84 -9.57
CA GLY A 273 -1.28 -5.17 -10.15
C GLY A 273 -2.30 -5.67 -9.12
N MET A 274 -1.88 -6.40 -8.09
CA MET A 274 -2.79 -6.81 -7.00
C MET A 274 -3.23 -5.65 -6.09
N LEU A 275 -2.43 -4.58 -6.00
CA LEU A 275 -2.66 -3.46 -5.09
C LEU A 275 -3.07 -2.16 -5.79
N HIS A 276 -3.11 -2.10 -7.13
CA HIS A 276 -3.35 -0.87 -7.88
C HIS A 276 -4.65 -0.15 -7.47
N ASP A 277 -5.69 -0.91 -7.17
CA ASP A 277 -7.00 -0.40 -6.77
C ASP A 277 -7.22 -0.38 -5.24
N ILE A 278 -6.18 -0.60 -4.42
CA ILE A 278 -6.34 -0.66 -2.96
C ILE A 278 -6.90 0.65 -2.38
N GLY A 279 -6.69 1.78 -3.07
CA GLY A 279 -7.29 3.05 -2.69
C GLY A 279 -8.81 3.08 -2.73
N LYS A 280 -9.46 2.26 -3.56
CA LYS A 280 -10.93 2.18 -3.63
C LYS A 280 -11.51 1.68 -2.31
N LEU A 281 -10.84 0.71 -1.67
CA LEU A 281 -11.21 0.21 -0.33
C LEU A 281 -11.15 1.33 0.72
N ILE A 282 -10.09 2.13 0.65
CA ILE A 282 -9.87 3.20 1.61
C ILE A 282 -10.94 4.28 1.43
N LEU A 283 -11.27 4.64 0.19
CA LEU A 283 -12.32 5.63 -0.11
C LEU A 283 -13.70 5.15 0.38
N VAL A 284 -14.11 3.93 0.06
CA VAL A 284 -15.45 3.43 0.42
C VAL A 284 -15.63 3.25 1.93
N VAL A 285 -14.58 2.85 2.65
CA VAL A 285 -14.66 2.64 4.12
C VAL A 285 -14.72 3.95 4.87
N ASN A 286 -13.98 4.95 4.41
CA ASN A 286 -13.92 6.24 5.11
C ASN A 286 -15.07 7.18 4.73
N GLN A 287 -15.60 7.07 3.50
CA GLN A 287 -16.65 7.94 2.97
C GLN A 287 -17.67 7.15 2.13
N PRO A 288 -18.45 6.23 2.76
CA PRO A 288 -19.34 5.32 2.05
C PRO A 288 -20.49 6.03 1.32
N ALA A 289 -20.98 7.14 1.87
CA ALA A 289 -22.08 7.89 1.26
C ALA A 289 -21.65 8.60 -0.03
N GLU A 290 -20.47 9.23 0.00
CA GLU A 290 -19.82 9.87 -1.14
C GLU A 290 -19.44 8.83 -2.20
N TYR A 291 -18.95 7.66 -1.79
CA TYR A 291 -18.64 6.57 -2.72
C TYR A 291 -19.90 6.03 -3.41
N ALA A 292 -21.01 5.91 -2.69
CA ALA A 292 -22.31 5.57 -3.29
C ALA A 292 -22.79 6.62 -4.29
N GLN A 293 -22.58 7.91 -4.02
CA GLN A 293 -22.88 8.98 -4.98
C GLN A 293 -22.01 8.88 -6.23
N LEU A 294 -20.71 8.62 -6.06
CA LEU A 294 -19.79 8.41 -7.18
C LEU A 294 -20.27 7.26 -8.08
N LYS A 295 -20.66 6.12 -7.49
CA LYS A 295 -21.18 4.97 -8.25
C LYS A 295 -22.50 5.24 -8.97
N GLN A 296 -23.32 6.15 -8.46
CA GLN A 296 -24.53 6.59 -9.16
C GLN A 296 -24.22 7.57 -10.30
N ALA A 297 -23.18 8.41 -10.13
CA ALA A 297 -22.80 9.43 -11.10
C ALA A 297 -21.98 8.88 -12.26
N THR A 298 -21.17 7.83 -12.05
CA THR A 298 -20.36 7.22 -13.10
C THR A 298 -20.48 5.70 -13.12
N ALA A 299 -20.93 5.18 -14.25
CA ALA A 299 -20.88 3.75 -14.56
C ALA A 299 -19.66 3.39 -15.40
N ASP A 300 -18.92 4.39 -15.91
CA ASP A 300 -17.78 4.23 -16.80
C ASP A 300 -16.47 4.30 -16.01
N THR A 301 -15.69 3.22 -16.05
CA THR A 301 -14.39 3.13 -15.39
C THR A 301 -13.41 4.20 -15.88
N ALA A 302 -13.50 4.63 -17.15
CA ALA A 302 -12.59 5.64 -17.70
C ALA A 302 -12.82 7.04 -17.10
N GLU A 303 -14.05 7.33 -16.67
CA GLU A 303 -14.41 8.60 -16.02
C GLU A 303 -14.23 8.54 -14.49
N GLN A 304 -14.00 7.35 -13.93
CA GLN A 304 -13.92 7.12 -12.49
C GLN A 304 -12.88 8.05 -11.83
N MET A 305 -11.71 8.22 -12.43
CA MET A 305 -10.68 9.10 -11.85
C MET A 305 -11.15 10.55 -11.73
N GLN A 306 -11.82 11.07 -12.76
CA GLN A 306 -12.30 12.45 -12.76
C GLN A 306 -13.42 12.63 -11.74
N ALA A 307 -14.36 11.67 -11.68
CA ALA A 307 -15.41 11.64 -10.68
C ALA A 307 -14.84 11.58 -9.26
N GLU A 308 -13.79 10.79 -9.02
CA GLU A 308 -13.13 10.74 -7.72
C GLU A 308 -12.49 12.07 -7.34
N LYS A 309 -11.83 12.75 -8.28
CA LYS A 309 -11.25 14.08 -8.02
C LYS A 309 -12.33 15.09 -7.65
N GLU A 310 -13.50 15.02 -8.26
CA GLU A 310 -14.62 15.93 -7.97
C GLU A 310 -15.29 15.65 -6.63
N VAL A 311 -15.52 14.36 -6.32
CA VAL A 311 -16.21 13.95 -5.09
C VAL A 311 -15.29 13.99 -3.86
N PHE A 312 -14.07 13.46 -4.01
CA PHE A 312 -13.14 13.24 -2.90
C PHE A 312 -11.96 14.24 -2.87
N GLY A 313 -11.74 15.01 -3.94
CA GLY A 313 -10.55 15.87 -4.07
C GLY A 313 -9.26 15.08 -4.33
N THR A 314 -9.36 13.78 -4.61
CA THR A 314 -8.24 12.84 -4.78
C THR A 314 -8.61 11.70 -5.73
N THR A 315 -7.72 10.73 -5.95
CA THR A 315 -7.98 9.51 -6.72
C THR A 315 -7.63 8.28 -5.91
N HIS A 316 -8.24 7.13 -6.19
CA HIS A 316 -7.87 5.86 -5.57
C HIS A 316 -6.39 5.54 -5.76
N GLY A 317 -5.81 5.80 -6.93
CA GLY A 317 -4.38 5.60 -7.18
C GLY A 317 -3.51 6.41 -6.21
N ALA A 318 -3.86 7.69 -6.00
CA ALA A 318 -3.19 8.55 -5.03
C ALA A 318 -3.31 8.03 -3.58
N VAL A 319 -4.52 7.62 -3.17
CA VAL A 319 -4.75 7.07 -1.82
C VAL A 319 -3.95 5.79 -1.59
N GLY A 320 -4.02 4.88 -2.56
CA GLY A 320 -3.33 3.60 -2.51
C GLY A 320 -1.82 3.80 -2.45
N ALA A 321 -1.27 4.65 -3.30
CA ALA A 321 0.15 4.98 -3.29
C ALA A 321 0.59 5.57 -1.95
N TYR A 322 -0.20 6.49 -1.36
CA TYR A 322 0.08 7.06 -0.05
C TYR A 322 0.21 5.98 1.02
N LEU A 323 -0.73 5.03 1.08
CA LEU A 323 -0.69 3.91 2.00
C LEU A 323 0.55 3.03 1.78
N LEU A 324 0.82 2.64 0.54
CA LEU A 324 1.95 1.76 0.23
C LEU A 324 3.30 2.43 0.51
N GLY A 325 3.41 3.74 0.26
CA GLY A 325 4.59 4.53 0.59
C GLY A 325 4.87 4.58 2.09
N LEU A 326 3.81 4.71 2.91
CA LEU A 326 3.89 4.64 4.38
C LEU A 326 4.38 3.27 4.86
N TRP A 327 3.87 2.19 4.25
CA TRP A 327 4.30 0.83 4.54
C TRP A 327 5.71 0.48 4.09
N GLY A 328 6.35 1.38 3.34
CA GLY A 328 7.69 1.19 2.84
C GLY A 328 7.80 0.22 1.67
N ILE A 329 6.69 0.04 0.95
CA ILE A 329 6.67 -0.74 -0.29
C ILE A 329 7.59 -0.08 -1.33
N PRO A 330 8.29 -0.88 -2.18
CA PRO A 330 9.18 -0.36 -3.21
C PRO A 330 8.55 0.74 -4.08
N GLN A 331 9.38 1.72 -4.46
CA GLN A 331 8.94 2.91 -5.21
C GLN A 331 8.33 2.54 -6.57
N SER A 332 8.86 1.53 -7.25
CA SER A 332 8.32 0.95 -8.49
C SER A 332 6.83 0.57 -8.36
N ILE A 333 6.46 -0.07 -7.25
CA ILE A 333 5.08 -0.46 -6.95
C ILE A 333 4.24 0.78 -6.60
N VAL A 334 4.76 1.65 -5.74
CA VAL A 334 4.06 2.87 -5.31
C VAL A 334 3.72 3.77 -6.49
N GLU A 335 4.67 3.95 -7.41
CA GLU A 335 4.47 4.73 -8.65
C GLU A 335 3.46 4.06 -9.57
N ALA A 336 3.54 2.74 -9.75
CA ALA A 336 2.57 2.00 -10.53
C ALA A 336 1.16 2.18 -9.97
N VAL A 337 0.96 2.04 -8.65
CA VAL A 337 -0.34 2.28 -8.01
C VAL A 337 -0.79 3.73 -8.16
N ALA A 338 0.12 4.72 -8.02
CA ALA A 338 -0.22 6.13 -8.14
C ALA A 338 -0.72 6.52 -9.53
N LEU A 339 -0.08 5.98 -10.58
CA LEU A 339 -0.19 6.50 -11.94
C LEU A 339 -0.80 5.50 -12.94
N HIS A 340 -1.21 4.29 -12.52
CA HIS A 340 -1.68 3.24 -13.45
C HIS A 340 -2.81 3.68 -14.39
N ALA A 341 -3.62 4.66 -14.03
CA ALA A 341 -4.70 5.19 -14.88
C ALA A 341 -4.31 6.46 -15.67
N GLN A 342 -3.14 7.06 -15.39
CA GLN A 342 -2.56 8.21 -16.12
C GLN A 342 -1.04 8.05 -16.23
N PRO A 343 -0.54 7.03 -16.95
CA PRO A 343 0.88 6.71 -16.96
C PRO A 343 1.73 7.79 -17.65
N GLY A 344 1.17 8.57 -18.58
CA GLY A 344 1.85 9.70 -19.22
C GLY A 344 2.30 10.83 -18.27
N LEU A 345 1.85 10.83 -17.01
CA LEU A 345 2.37 11.72 -15.97
C LEU A 345 3.76 11.28 -15.45
N GLN A 346 4.16 10.03 -15.70
CA GLN A 346 5.51 9.56 -15.43
C GLN A 346 6.46 10.24 -16.42
N GLY A 347 7.39 11.05 -15.91
CA GLY A 347 8.37 11.74 -16.75
C GLY A 347 9.42 10.82 -17.39
N GLU A 348 9.44 9.55 -17.01
CA GLU A 348 10.35 8.54 -17.56
C GLU A 348 9.81 7.93 -18.86
N ARG A 349 10.72 7.66 -19.79
CA ARG A 349 10.40 7.15 -21.15
C ARG A 349 10.97 5.76 -21.36
N ALA A 350 10.77 4.87 -20.39
CA ALA A 350 11.22 3.48 -20.46
C ALA A 350 10.12 2.54 -19.98
N LEU A 351 10.16 1.29 -20.46
CA LEU A 351 9.31 0.22 -19.96
C LEU A 351 9.54 0.05 -18.45
N SER A 352 8.48 0.13 -17.67
CA SER A 352 8.53 0.06 -16.21
C SER A 352 7.39 -0.80 -15.64
N VAL A 353 7.39 -0.98 -14.31
CA VAL A 353 6.29 -1.63 -13.58
C VAL A 353 4.96 -0.89 -13.81
N LEU A 354 5.00 0.44 -13.95
CA LEU A 354 3.82 1.23 -14.27
C LEU A 354 3.25 0.85 -15.65
N THR A 355 4.10 0.73 -16.66
CA THR A 355 3.66 0.38 -18.03
C THR A 355 2.92 -0.94 -18.07
N VAL A 356 3.47 -1.98 -17.42
CA VAL A 356 2.87 -3.31 -17.46
C VAL A 356 1.58 -3.40 -16.64
N VAL A 357 1.49 -2.68 -15.52
CA VAL A 357 0.26 -2.62 -14.71
C VAL A 357 -0.84 -1.85 -15.44
N HIS A 358 -0.50 -0.73 -16.09
CA HIS A 358 -1.42 0.04 -16.92
C HIS A 358 -2.01 -0.83 -18.04
N ALA A 359 -1.14 -1.49 -18.82
CA ALA A 359 -1.57 -2.36 -19.91
C ALA A 359 -2.41 -3.54 -19.41
N ALA A 360 -1.99 -4.20 -18.31
CA ALA A 360 -2.72 -5.31 -17.73
C ALA A 360 -4.12 -4.89 -17.24
N ASN A 361 -4.24 -3.72 -16.59
CA ASN A 361 -5.54 -3.21 -16.13
C ASN A 361 -6.51 -2.96 -17.30
N ALA A 362 -6.03 -2.29 -18.35
CA ALA A 362 -6.84 -2.02 -19.53
C ALA A 362 -7.26 -3.31 -20.26
N LEU A 363 -6.35 -4.29 -20.38
CA LEU A 363 -6.63 -5.58 -21.03
C LEU A 363 -7.60 -6.45 -20.22
N VAL A 364 -7.49 -6.48 -18.88
CA VAL A 364 -8.44 -7.23 -18.04
C VAL A 364 -9.85 -6.65 -18.15
N HIS A 365 -9.98 -5.32 -18.18
CA HIS A 365 -11.28 -4.69 -18.46
C HIS A 365 -11.81 -5.03 -19.86
N ALA A 366 -10.93 -5.09 -20.86
CA ALA A 366 -11.30 -5.45 -22.23
C ALA A 366 -11.85 -6.88 -22.36
N MET A 367 -11.43 -7.80 -21.49
CA MET A 367 -11.96 -9.18 -21.47
C MET A 367 -13.45 -9.22 -21.12
N ASP A 368 -13.92 -8.26 -20.33
CA ASP A 368 -15.33 -8.13 -19.93
C ASP A 368 -16.12 -7.22 -20.90
N ASP A 369 -15.47 -6.22 -21.49
CA ASP A 369 -16.01 -5.31 -22.50
C ASP A 369 -14.91 -4.72 -23.41
N ASP A 370 -14.81 -5.18 -24.67
CA ASP A 370 -13.81 -4.73 -25.64
C ASP A 370 -13.79 -3.19 -25.82
N ALA A 371 -14.93 -2.50 -25.67
CA ALA A 371 -15.01 -1.05 -25.79
C ALA A 371 -14.28 -0.30 -24.65
N SER A 372 -14.00 -0.99 -23.54
CA SER A 372 -13.27 -0.44 -22.41
C SER A 372 -11.77 -0.27 -22.70
N LEU A 373 -11.19 -1.04 -23.62
CA LEU A 373 -9.76 -0.95 -23.92
C LEU A 373 -9.38 0.43 -24.45
N GLU A 374 -10.08 0.90 -25.48
CA GLU A 374 -9.85 2.19 -26.15
C GLU A 374 -10.00 3.38 -25.20
N LYS A 375 -10.82 3.24 -24.16
CA LYS A 375 -11.05 4.30 -23.18
C LYS A 375 -10.01 4.32 -22.06
N LEU A 376 -9.49 3.15 -21.68
CA LEU A 376 -8.63 3.00 -20.51
C LEU A 376 -7.14 3.04 -20.86
N ILE A 377 -6.78 2.69 -22.09
CA ILE A 377 -5.38 2.66 -22.48
C ILE A 377 -4.89 4.03 -22.94
N ASP A 378 -3.73 4.43 -22.44
CA ASP A 378 -3.04 5.65 -22.83
C ASP A 378 -2.19 5.36 -24.07
N HIS A 379 -2.83 5.47 -25.24
CA HIS A 379 -2.17 5.21 -26.53
C HIS A 379 -0.96 6.12 -26.77
N GLU A 380 -1.03 7.38 -26.35
CA GLU A 380 0.09 8.31 -26.51
C GLU A 380 1.30 7.82 -25.71
N TYR A 381 1.09 7.40 -24.46
CA TYR A 381 2.14 6.82 -23.63
C TYR A 381 2.73 5.54 -24.22
N ILE A 382 1.89 4.60 -24.67
CA ILE A 382 2.33 3.33 -25.29
C ILE A 382 3.12 3.58 -26.59
N ASP A 383 2.68 4.53 -27.42
CA ASP A 383 3.36 4.91 -28.65
C ASP A 383 4.71 5.57 -28.39
N GLN A 384 4.80 6.45 -27.38
CA GLN A 384 6.05 7.08 -26.97
C GLN A 384 7.10 6.05 -26.53
N LEU A 385 6.66 4.94 -25.92
CA LEU A 385 7.53 3.81 -25.54
C LEU A 385 7.81 2.85 -26.70
N LYS A 386 7.17 3.03 -27.86
CA LYS A 386 7.25 2.14 -29.03
C LYS A 386 6.75 0.72 -28.74
N LEU A 387 5.70 0.60 -27.93
CA LEU A 387 5.14 -0.68 -27.50
C LEU A 387 3.79 -1.00 -28.17
N ALA A 388 3.33 -0.20 -29.13
CA ALA A 388 2.06 -0.41 -29.83
C ALA A 388 1.91 -1.82 -30.42
N GLU A 389 2.96 -2.34 -31.08
CA GLU A 389 2.96 -3.70 -31.65
C GLU A 389 2.98 -4.81 -30.56
N ARG A 390 3.43 -4.50 -29.35
CA ARG A 390 3.44 -5.45 -28.22
C ARG A 390 2.05 -5.63 -27.62
N MET A 391 1.11 -4.70 -27.84
CA MET A 391 -0.25 -4.80 -27.34
C MET A 391 -0.98 -6.06 -27.81
N GLU A 392 -0.74 -6.51 -29.05
CA GLU A 392 -1.32 -7.77 -29.54
C GLU A 392 -0.78 -8.98 -28.77
N VAL A 393 0.54 -9.01 -28.52
CA VAL A 393 1.19 -10.07 -27.72
C VAL A 393 0.61 -10.10 -26.29
N TRP A 394 0.41 -8.93 -25.69
CA TRP A 394 -0.15 -8.84 -24.33
C TRP A 394 -1.63 -9.25 -24.28
N ARG A 395 -2.39 -8.95 -25.34
CA ARG A 395 -3.78 -9.41 -25.48
C ARG A 395 -3.86 -10.93 -25.62
N ASP A 396 -2.95 -11.54 -26.38
CA ASP A 396 -2.87 -13.00 -26.49
C ASP A 396 -2.55 -13.66 -25.14
N LEU A 397 -1.64 -13.06 -24.36
CA LEU A 397 -1.35 -13.53 -23.00
C LEU A 397 -2.57 -13.44 -22.08
N ALA A 398 -3.38 -12.38 -22.19
CA ALA A 398 -4.63 -12.25 -21.44
C ALA A 398 -5.63 -13.35 -21.79
N GLY A 399 -5.79 -13.66 -23.08
CA GLY A 399 -6.68 -14.73 -23.56
C GLY A 399 -6.20 -16.14 -23.21
N ALA A 400 -4.89 -16.39 -23.21
CA ALA A 400 -4.32 -17.71 -22.93
C ALA A 400 -4.32 -18.08 -21.43
N ALA A 401 -4.44 -17.10 -20.55
CA ALA A 401 -4.30 -17.30 -19.11
C ALA A 401 -5.62 -17.73 -18.42
N ASP A 402 -6.74 -17.85 -19.16
CA ASP A 402 -8.09 -18.17 -18.62
C ASP A 402 -8.38 -17.37 -17.33
N LEU A 403 -8.02 -16.08 -17.33
CA LEU A 403 -8.06 -15.18 -16.17
C LEU A 403 -9.45 -14.67 -15.83
#